data_AF-A0A5H2YBG1-F1
#
_entry.id   AF-A0A5H2YBG1-F1
#
_cell.length_a   1.000
_cell.length_b   1.000
_cell.length_c   1.000
_cell.angle_alpha   90.00
_cell.angle_beta   90.00
_cell.angle_gamma   90.00
#
_symmetry.space_group_name_H-M   'P 1'
#
loop_
_entity.id
_entity.type
_entity.pdbx_description
1 polymer ?
#
loop_
_entity_poly.entity_id
_entity_poly.type
_entity_poly.pdbx_seq_one_letter_code
_entity_poly.pdbx_strand_id
1 'polypeptide(L)' 'MNALEYRLIQDLHKKPLVMIESALGNGQEIYPDTLRSLAAALIKIAAESEARDMGKGYCPARETIRF' A
#
# COMPACT_ATOMS: atom_id res chain seq x y z
N MET A 1 0.24 -9.16 16.44
CA MET A 1 -0.07 -7.84 15.84
C MET A 1 1.12 -7.45 14.99
N ASN A 2 0.98 -7.44 13.66
CA ASN A 2 2.05 -6.99 12.79
C ASN A 2 2.02 -5.46 12.82
N ALA A 3 2.95 -4.84 13.54
CA ALA A 3 3.12 -3.39 13.50
C ALA A 3 3.84 -3.01 12.20
N LEU A 4 3.41 -1.90 11.57
CA LEU A 4 4.12 -1.31 10.44
C LEU A 4 5.15 -0.33 10.99
N GLU A 5 6.44 -0.64 10.78
CA GLU A 5 7.53 0.28 11.12
C GLU A 5 7.69 1.33 10.02
N TYR A 6 7.89 2.58 10.42
CA TYR A 6 8.09 3.70 9.51
C TYR A 6 9.03 4.75 10.11
N ARG A 7 9.71 5.47 9.22
CA ARG A 7 10.46 6.69 9.55
C ARG A 7 9.91 7.90 8.80
N LEU A 8 9.90 9.03 9.48
CA LEU A 8 9.64 10.33 8.88
C LEU A 8 10.98 10.93 8.48
N ILE A 9 11.12 11.25 7.20
CA ILE A 9 12.33 11.85 6.62
C ILE A 9 11.95 13.06 5.78
N GLN A 10 12.93 13.70 5.15
CA GLN A 10 12.71 14.82 4.25
C GLN A 10 13.57 14.66 3.01
N ASP A 11 13.10 15.20 1.89
CA ASP A 11 13.88 15.28 0.66
C ASP A 11 14.95 16.40 0.73
N LEU A 12 15.73 16.54 -0.35
CA LEU A 12 16.72 17.60 -0.52
C LEU A 12 16.12 19.02 -0.48
N HIS A 13 14.81 19.16 -0.69
CA HIS A 13 14.05 20.41 -0.68
C HIS A 13 13.30 20.64 0.64
N LYS A 14 13.56 19.83 1.68
CA LYS A 14 12.88 19.88 3.00
C LYS A 14 11.37 19.58 2.93
N LYS A 15 10.92 18.84 1.90
CA LYS A 15 9.55 18.32 1.85
C LYS A 15 9.45 17.04 2.67
N PRO A 16 8.33 16.82 3.39
CA PRO A 16 8.14 15.64 4.19
C PRO A 16 8.01 14.39 3.32
N LEU A 17 8.64 13.31 3.77
CA LEU A 17 8.63 11.98 3.18
C LEU A 17 8.41 10.95 4.28
N VAL A 18 7.80 9.83 3.92
CA VAL A 18 7.62 8.68 4.80
C VAL A 18 8.35 7.50 4.20
N MET A 19 9.20 6.85 4.99
CA MET A 19 9.87 5.61 4.63
C MET A 19 9.23 4.46 5.39
N ILE A 20 8.75 3.45 4.67
CA ILE A 20 8.17 2.25 5.27
C ILE A 20 9.28 1.21 5.46
N GLU A 21 9.50 0.75 6.69
CA GLU A 21 10.60 -0.14 7.08
C GLU A 21 10.20 -1.63 7.14
N SER A 22 8.93 -1.93 6.88
CA SER A 22 8.38 -3.27 6.93
C SER A 22 9.09 -4.27 6.01
N ALA A 23 9.06 -5.56 6.38
CA ALA A 23 9.51 -6.71 5.58
C ALA A 23 8.91 -6.81 4.16
N LEU A 24 7.89 -6.01 3.85
CA LEU A 24 7.26 -5.88 2.53
C LEU A 24 7.96 -4.90 1.58
N GLY A 25 9.00 -4.16 2.00
CA GLY A 25 9.65 -3.19 1.11
C GLY A 25 11.03 -2.71 1.54
N ASN A 26 11.88 -2.46 0.53
CA ASN A 26 13.27 -2.01 0.65
C ASN A 26 13.41 -0.53 1.07
N GLY A 27 12.71 -0.07 2.11
CA GLY A 27 12.84 1.31 2.59
C GLY A 27 12.40 2.36 1.56
N GLN A 28 11.29 2.10 0.85
CA GLN A 28 10.78 3.07 -0.13
C GLN A 28 10.38 4.38 0.55
N GLU A 29 10.91 5.47 0.02
CA GLU A 29 10.53 6.84 0.38
C GLU A 29 9.29 7.25 -0.41
N ILE A 30 8.24 7.67 0.30
CA ILE A 30 6.93 7.97 -0.28
C ILE A 30 6.48 9.33 0.22
N TYR A 31 6.03 10.19 -0.70
CA TYR A 31 5.40 11.45 -0.34
C TYR A 31 4.06 11.23 0.37
N PRO A 32 3.67 12.08 1.33
CA PRO A 32 2.43 11.92 2.07
C PRO A 32 1.18 11.78 1.19
N ASP A 33 1.10 12.50 0.07
CA ASP A 33 -0.04 12.42 -0.84
C ASP A 33 -0.10 11.06 -1.55
N THR A 34 1.04 10.58 -2.06
CA THR A 34 1.16 9.24 -2.65
C THR A 34 0.86 8.14 -1.62
N LEU A 35 1.29 8.30 -0.37
CA LEU A 35 1.00 7.34 0.70
C LEU A 35 -0.50 7.25 0.98
N ARG A 36 -1.22 8.39 0.97
CA ARG A 36 -2.68 8.40 1.11
C ARG A 36 -3.37 7.71 -0.07
N SER A 37 -2.94 7.99 -1.30
CA SER A 37 -3.48 7.32 -2.49
C SER A 37 -3.24 5.80 -2.45
N LEU A 38 -2.04 5.37 -2.04
CA LEU A 38 -1.70 3.97 -1.86
C LEU A 38 -2.59 3.31 -0.79
N ALA A 39 -2.76 3.96 0.37
CA ALA A 39 -3.63 3.44 1.43
C ALA A 39 -5.08 3.27 0.94
N ALA A 40 -5.62 4.23 0.19
CA ALA A 40 -6.95 4.13 -0.40
C ALA A 40 -7.05 2.97 -1.40
N ALA A 41 -6.03 2.77 -2.25
CA ALA A 41 -5.99 1.65 -3.18
C ALA A 41 -5.94 0.30 -2.46
N LEU A 42 -5.11 0.18 -1.41
CA LEU A 42 -5.02 -1.05 -0.61
C LEU A 42 -6.34 -1.41 0.07
N ILE A 43 -7.06 -0.41 0.62
CA ILE A 43 -8.40 -0.62 1.20
C ILE A 43 -9.37 -1.12 0.13
N LYS A 44 -9.33 -0.55 -1.09
CA LYS A 44 -10.18 -0.99 -2.20
C LYS A 44 -9.89 -2.43 -2.61
N ILE A 45 -8.60 -2.81 -2.71
CA ILE A 45 -8.18 -4.19 -3.02
C ILE A 45 -8.68 -5.16 -1.94
N ALA A 46 -8.54 -4.79 -0.66
CA ALA A 46 -9.03 -5.61 0.44
C ALA A 46 -10.55 -5.82 0.36
N ALA A 47 -11.32 -4.75 0.17
CA ALA A 47 -12.77 -4.83 0.01
C ALA A 47 -13.19 -5.68 -1.20
N GLU A 48 -12.50 -5.56 -2.34
CA GLU A 48 -12.76 -6.39 -3.52
C GLU A 48 -12.46 -7.88 -3.23
N SER A 49 -11.39 -8.16 -2.49
CA SER A 49 -11.04 -9.53 -2.12
C SER A 49 -12.08 -10.17 -1.19
N GLU A 50 -12.66 -9.39 -0.27
CA GLU A 50 -13.71 -9.85 0.63
C GLU A 50 -15.04 -10.06 -0.09
N ALA A 51 -15.33 -9.23 -1.11
CA ALA A 51 -16.58 -9.30 -1.87
C ALA A 51 -16.61 -10.46 -2.88
N ARG A 52 -15.45 -11.00 -3.29
CA ARG A 52 -15.38 -12.09 -4.25
C ARG A 52 -15.62 -13.44 -3.58
N ASP A 53 -16.55 -14.22 -4.13
CA ASP A 53 -16.68 -15.63 -3.80
C ASP A 53 -15.50 -16.41 -4.41
N MET A 54 -14.56 -16.81 -3.55
CA MET A 54 -13.38 -17.60 -3.93
C MET A 54 -13.61 -19.12 -3.82
N GLY A 55 -14.87 -19.58 -3.93
CA GLY A 55 -15.29 -20.98 -3.85
C GLY A 55 -14.70 -21.92 -4.91
N LYS A 56 -15.22 -23.16 -4.99
CA LYS A 56 -14.73 -24.18 -5.93
C LYS A 56 -14.91 -23.71 -7.38
N GLY A 57 -13.78 -23.53 -8.08
CA GLY A 57 -13.74 -23.04 -9.46
C GLY A 57 -13.23 -21.61 -9.61
N TYR A 58 -12.76 -20.97 -8.51
CA TYR A 58 -12.10 -19.68 -8.59
C TYR A 58 -10.92 -19.69 -9.57
N CYS A 59 -11.04 -18.86 -10.61
CA CYS A 59 -9.94 -18.53 -11.52
C CYS A 59 -9.32 -17.20 -11.06
N PRO A 60 -8.00 -17.16 -10.77
CA PRO A 60 -7.33 -15.92 -10.41
C PRO A 60 -7.50 -14.88 -11.52
N ALA A 61 -8.07 -13.73 -11.17
CA ALA A 61 -8.13 -12.56 -12.04
C ALA A 61 -7.06 -11.55 -11.63
N ARG A 62 -6.40 -10.94 -12.63
CA ARG A 62 -5.42 -9.87 -12.41
C ARG A 62 -6.06 -8.54 -12.76
N GLU A 63 -6.19 -7.68 -11.77
CA GLU A 63 -6.63 -6.29 -11.97
C GLU A 63 -5.52 -5.31 -11.56
N THR A 64 -5.55 -4.13 -12.16
CA THR A 64 -4.62 -3.04 -11.87
C THR A 64 -5.41 -1.82 -11.40
N ILE A 65 -5.18 -1.39 -10.17
CA ILE A 65 -5.75 -0.16 -9.64
C ILE A 65 -4.73 0.96 -9.83
N ARG A 66 -5.16 2.07 -10.44
CA ARG A 66 -4.36 3.30 -10.56
C ARG A 66 -4.64 4.19 -9.35
N PHE A 67 -3.58 4.75 -8.79
CA PHE A 67 -3.62 5.64 -7.63
C PHE A 67 -2.54 6.72 -7.74
#